data_AF-A0A7C3FAX2-F1
#
_entry.id   AF-A0A7C3FAX2-F1
#
_cell.length_a   1.000
_cell.length_b   1.000
_cell.length_c   1.000
_cell.angle_alpha   90.00
_cell.angle_beta   90.00
_cell.angle_gamma   90.00
#
_symmetry.space_group_name_H-M   'P 1'
#
loop_
_entity.id
_entity.type
_entity.pdbx_description
1 polymer ?
#
loop_
_entity_poly.entity_id
_entity_poly.type
_entity_poly.pdbx_seq_one_letter_code
_entity_poly.pdbx_strand_id
1 'polypeptide(L)'
;MNSAQQPRGGFTLVELLVGVVVISVLMGILLPSIAGSRRQAWVSRARHDLRQIGLAAQVYCDDYRFYPPARTFCASMMKSIEDYNHLPPELVGEGYLSEALEDVFNPGHTYKYIAPGYGWANGKATCLAIWVPRAFPGDGGPQDDKAYFSQRASPVPFATWSMGPAGPKSVFESDMLHYPVPPRHWYPNKRDGIIVYLMAEGGPRASP
;
A
#
# COMPACT_ATOMS: atom_id res chain seq x y z
N MET A 1 -33.43 -67.43 -1.43
CA MET A 1 -32.44 -66.57 -0.73
C MET A 1 -33.11 -65.23 -0.49
N ASN A 2 -33.66 -65.00 0.71
CA ASN A 2 -34.33 -63.74 1.05
C ASN A 2 -33.31 -62.79 1.66
N SER A 3 -32.94 -61.77 0.89
CA SER A 3 -32.12 -60.65 1.36
C SER A 3 -32.98 -59.78 2.28
N ALA A 4 -32.72 -59.83 3.59
CA ALA A 4 -33.35 -58.92 4.54
C ALA A 4 -32.94 -57.49 4.21
N GLN A 5 -33.87 -56.68 3.70
CA GLN A 5 -33.66 -55.24 3.53
C GLN A 5 -33.56 -54.60 4.91
N GLN A 6 -32.38 -54.05 5.23
CA GLN A 6 -32.20 -53.28 6.46
C GLN A 6 -33.12 -52.05 6.44
N PRO A 7 -33.83 -51.75 7.54
CA PRO A 7 -34.64 -50.54 7.62
C PRO A 7 -33.73 -49.33 7.48
N ARG A 8 -34.03 -48.47 6.51
CA ARG A 8 -33.37 -47.17 6.37
C ARG A 8 -33.82 -46.29 7.53
N GLY A 9 -32.89 -45.97 8.44
CA GLY A 9 -33.14 -45.03 9.53
C GLY A 9 -33.50 -43.64 8.99
N GLY A 10 -34.61 -43.07 9.46
CA GLY A 10 -34.99 -41.69 9.20
C GLY A 10 -34.33 -40.74 10.20
N PHE A 11 -34.03 -39.52 9.77
CA PHE A 11 -33.50 -38.47 10.66
C PHE A 11 -34.52 -38.09 11.73
N THR A 12 -34.09 -38.00 12.98
CA THR A 12 -34.93 -37.47 14.06
C THR A 12 -34.89 -35.94 14.08
N LEU A 13 -35.96 -35.32 14.56
CA LEU A 13 -36.05 -33.86 14.73
C LEU A 13 -34.94 -33.35 15.67
N VAL A 14 -34.58 -34.17 16.67
CA VAL A 14 -33.50 -33.89 17.62
C VAL A 14 -32.13 -33.88 16.94
N GLU A 15 -31.81 -34.85 16.08
CA GLU A 15 -30.53 -34.87 15.35
C GLU A 15 -30.37 -33.65 14.44
N LEU A 16 -31.45 -33.23 13.77
CA LEU A 16 -31.43 -32.03 12.96
C LEU A 16 -31.23 -30.77 13.82
N LEU A 17 -31.91 -30.69 14.97
CA LEU A 17 -31.85 -29.55 15.87
C LEU A 17 -30.47 -29.41 16.54
N VAL A 18 -29.89 -30.50 17.02
CA VAL A 18 -28.53 -30.49 17.58
C VAL A 18 -27.51 -30.13 16.49
N GLY A 19 -27.67 -30.65 15.27
CA GLY A 19 -26.79 -30.34 14.15
C GLY A 19 -26.71 -28.85 13.81
N VAL A 20 -27.87 -28.18 13.70
CA VAL A 20 -27.89 -26.73 13.41
C VAL A 20 -27.33 -25.90 14.56
N VAL A 21 -27.53 -26.33 15.81
CA VAL A 21 -26.94 -25.66 17.00
C VAL A 21 -25.42 -25.75 16.95
N VAL A 22 -24.86 -26.94 16.69
CA VAL A 22 -23.41 -27.12 16.61
C VAL A 22 -22.80 -26.30 15.47
N ILE A 23 -23.38 -26.35 14.27
CA ILE A 23 -22.89 -25.57 13.12
C ILE A 23 -22.94 -24.06 13.42
N SER A 24 -24.01 -23.58 14.06
CA SER A 24 -24.15 -22.16 14.40
C SER A 24 -23.06 -21.68 15.37
N VAL A 25 -22.74 -22.49 16.39
CA VAL A 25 -21.66 -22.17 17.35
C VAL A 25 -20.30 -22.16 16.65
N LEU A 26 -20.02 -23.17 15.82
CA LEU A 26 -18.76 -23.23 15.06
C LEU A 26 -18.61 -22.01 14.14
N MET A 27 -19.65 -21.66 13.40
CA MET A 27 -19.65 -20.48 12.52
C MET A 27 -19.47 -19.17 13.29
N GLY A 28 -20.07 -19.05 14.47
CA GLY A 28 -19.91 -17.88 15.34
C GLY A 28 -18.47 -17.63 15.77
N ILE A 29 -17.67 -18.68 15.95
CA ILE A 29 -16.24 -18.60 16.30
C ILE A 29 -15.38 -18.34 15.04
N LEU A 30 -15.74 -18.93 13.90
CA LEU A 30 -14.97 -18.86 12.65
C LEU A 30 -15.00 -17.47 12.00
N LEU A 31 -16.17 -16.81 11.93
CA LEU A 31 -16.36 -15.54 11.22
C LEU A 31 -15.40 -14.39 11.66
N PRO A 32 -15.25 -14.08 12.96
CA PRO A 32 -14.35 -12.99 13.37
C PRO A 32 -12.87 -13.29 13.09
N SER A 33 -12.47 -14.56 13.11
CA SER A 33 -11.09 -14.98 12.82
C SER A 33 -10.71 -14.72 11.35
N ILE A 34 -11.64 -14.98 10.43
CA ILE A 34 -11.42 -14.82 8.98
C ILE A 34 -11.18 -13.35 8.59
N ALA A 35 -11.91 -12.41 9.19
CA ALA A 35 -11.76 -10.99 8.88
C ALA A 35 -10.37 -10.45 9.25
N GLY A 36 -9.83 -10.86 10.41
CA GLY A 36 -8.48 -10.51 10.84
C GLY A 36 -7.40 -11.09 9.91
N SER A 37 -7.54 -12.37 9.53
CA SER A 37 -6.63 -13.06 8.62
C SER A 37 -6.59 -12.40 7.24
N ARG A 38 -7.76 -12.04 6.68
CA ARG A 38 -7.86 -11.34 5.39
C ARG A 38 -7.15 -9.99 5.41
N ARG A 39 -7.31 -9.21 6.50
CA ARG A 39 -6.61 -7.93 6.64
C ARG A 39 -5.09 -8.12 6.67
N GLN A 40 -4.60 -9.12 7.40
CA GLN A 40 -3.16 -9.43 7.44
C GLN A 40 -2.64 -9.88 6.07
N ALA A 41 -3.41 -10.68 5.32
CA ALA A 41 -3.06 -11.09 3.96
C ALA A 41 -2.95 -9.88 3.01
N TRP A 42 -3.87 -8.92 3.11
CA TRP A 42 -3.80 -7.68 2.33
C TRP A 42 -2.61 -6.80 2.71
N VAL A 43 -2.29 -6.67 4.00
CA VAL A 43 -1.07 -5.96 4.43
C VAL A 43 0.17 -6.65 3.88
N SER A 44 0.22 -7.99 3.92
CA SER A 44 1.33 -8.76 3.38
C SER A 44 1.49 -8.55 1.87
N ARG A 45 0.39 -8.56 1.12
CA ARG A 45 0.35 -8.23 -0.31
C ARG A 45 0.86 -6.81 -0.58
N ALA A 46 0.32 -5.81 0.12
CA ALA A 46 0.75 -4.42 -0.05
C ALA A 46 2.26 -4.23 0.21
N ARG A 47 2.80 -4.87 1.26
CA ARG A 47 4.25 -4.83 1.53
C ARG A 47 5.07 -5.53 0.44
N HIS A 48 4.56 -6.61 -0.14
CA HIS A 48 5.23 -7.31 -1.24
C HIS A 48 5.27 -6.42 -2.49
N ASP A 49 4.11 -5.91 -2.91
CA ASP A 49 3.95 -5.06 -4.09
C ASP A 49 4.81 -3.79 -3.98
N LEU A 50 4.82 -3.12 -2.81
CA LEU A 50 5.66 -1.94 -2.56
C LEU A 50 7.16 -2.24 -2.66
N ARG A 51 7.60 -3.43 -2.23
CA ARG A 51 9.00 -3.86 -2.40
C ARG A 51 9.32 -4.14 -3.86
N GLN A 52 8.40 -4.73 -4.62
CA GLN A 52 8.58 -4.94 -6.07
C GLN A 52 8.71 -3.61 -6.80
N ILE A 53 7.84 -2.64 -6.49
CA ILE A 53 7.92 -1.27 -7.03
C ILE A 53 9.25 -0.61 -6.66
N GLY A 54 9.67 -0.76 -5.41
CA GLY A 54 10.94 -0.21 -4.92
C GLY A 54 12.15 -0.77 -5.67
N LEU A 55 12.17 -2.09 -5.90
CA LEU A 55 13.22 -2.74 -6.69
C LEU A 55 13.18 -2.28 -8.15
N ALA A 56 12.00 -2.24 -8.77
CA ALA A 56 11.82 -1.76 -10.14
C ALA A 56 12.33 -0.32 -10.31
N ALA A 57 12.07 0.56 -9.34
CA ALA A 57 12.57 1.93 -9.35
C ALA A 57 14.10 2.03 -9.19
N GLN A 58 14.72 1.12 -8.43
CA GLN A 58 16.19 1.04 -8.33
C GLN A 58 16.81 0.58 -9.65
N VAL A 59 16.28 -0.48 -10.26
CA VAL A 59 16.79 -0.99 -11.55
C VAL A 59 16.62 0.08 -12.65
N TYR A 60 15.47 0.77 -12.68
CA TYR A 60 15.29 1.93 -13.56
C TYR A 60 16.36 3.00 -13.34
N CYS A 61 16.70 3.30 -12.07
CA CYS A 61 17.75 4.26 -11.75
C CYS A 61 19.15 3.78 -12.17
N ASP A 62 19.42 2.47 -12.14
CA ASP A 62 20.69 1.91 -12.61
C ASP A 62 20.87 2.14 -14.12
N ASP A 63 19.79 1.99 -14.89
CA ASP A 63 19.77 2.17 -16.34
C ASP A 63 19.80 3.64 -16.75
N TYR A 64 19.01 4.50 -16.09
CA TYR A 64 18.83 5.90 -16.48
C TYR A 64 19.60 6.93 -15.66
N ARG A 65 20.18 6.54 -14.52
CA ARG A 65 20.85 7.42 -13.54
C ARG A 65 19.93 8.41 -12.81
N PHE A 66 18.63 8.25 -12.98
CA PHE A 66 17.60 8.97 -12.24
C PHE A 66 16.42 8.02 -11.97
N TYR A 67 15.74 8.22 -10.85
CA TYR A 67 14.53 7.51 -10.50
C TYR A 67 13.38 7.91 -11.43
N PRO A 68 12.39 7.00 -11.63
CA PRO A 68 11.22 7.26 -12.47
C PRO A 68 10.54 8.60 -12.13
N PRO A 69 10.05 9.34 -13.15
CA PRO A 69 9.41 10.63 -12.93
C PRO A 69 8.11 10.50 -12.14
N ALA A 70 7.94 11.31 -11.10
CA ALA A 70 6.71 11.32 -10.32
C ALA A 70 5.55 11.98 -11.10
N ARG A 71 4.33 11.53 -10.81
CA ARG A 71 3.11 12.00 -11.47
C ARG A 71 2.07 12.39 -10.46
N THR A 72 1.82 13.69 -10.35
CA THR A 72 0.86 14.24 -9.42
C THR A 72 -0.21 15.06 -10.13
N PHE A 73 -1.37 15.19 -9.52
CA PHE A 73 -2.41 16.10 -9.99
C PHE A 73 -2.58 17.19 -8.93
N CYS A 74 -3.04 18.36 -9.33
CA CYS A 74 -3.37 19.42 -8.38
C CYS A 74 -4.78 19.17 -7.85
N ALA A 75 -5.02 19.44 -6.57
CA ALA A 75 -6.31 19.22 -5.91
C ALA A 75 -7.48 19.90 -6.64
N SER A 76 -7.26 21.01 -7.35
CA SER A 76 -8.29 21.70 -8.12
C SER A 76 -8.70 21.02 -9.43
N MET A 77 -7.91 20.05 -9.92
CA MET A 77 -8.17 19.31 -11.17
C MET A 77 -8.39 17.81 -10.95
N MET A 78 -8.35 17.34 -9.71
CA MET A 78 -8.60 15.94 -9.36
C MET A 78 -10.09 15.60 -9.49
N LYS A 79 -10.41 14.44 -10.08
CA LYS A 79 -11.79 13.90 -10.08
C LYS A 79 -12.13 13.26 -8.74
N SER A 80 -11.17 12.58 -8.14
CA SER A 80 -11.19 12.09 -6.77
C SER A 80 -9.95 12.56 -6.04
N ILE A 81 -10.07 12.77 -4.74
CA ILE A 81 -8.97 13.02 -3.83
C ILE A 81 -7.93 11.87 -3.80
N GLU A 82 -8.27 10.72 -4.38
CA GLU A 82 -7.40 9.56 -4.58
C GLU A 82 -6.56 9.64 -5.85
N ASP A 83 -6.79 10.62 -6.73
CA ASP A 83 -6.09 10.79 -8.01
C ASP A 83 -4.82 11.63 -7.86
N TYR A 84 -3.90 11.20 -7.01
CA TYR A 84 -2.60 11.85 -6.83
C TYR A 84 -1.47 10.84 -6.75
N ASN A 85 -0.26 11.29 -7.07
CA ASN A 85 1.01 10.55 -6.92
C ASN A 85 0.92 9.11 -7.45
N HIS A 86 0.57 8.95 -8.73
CA HIS A 86 0.35 7.63 -9.33
C HIS A 86 1.67 6.90 -9.59
N LEU A 87 1.59 5.57 -9.71
CA LEU A 87 2.71 4.76 -10.13
C LEU A 87 3.21 5.23 -11.51
N PRO A 88 4.53 5.38 -11.72
CA PRO A 88 5.08 5.78 -13.01
C PRO A 88 4.76 4.71 -14.06
N PRO A 89 4.05 5.03 -15.15
CA PRO A 89 3.76 4.09 -16.23
C PRO A 89 5.02 3.57 -16.92
N GLU A 90 6.14 4.30 -16.83
CA GLU A 90 7.46 3.89 -17.32
C GLU A 90 7.90 2.55 -16.71
N LEU A 91 7.57 2.30 -15.43
CA LEU A 91 7.91 1.03 -14.78
C LEU A 91 7.28 -0.16 -15.49
N VAL A 92 6.08 -0.01 -16.04
CA VAL A 92 5.38 -1.07 -16.77
C VAL A 92 5.72 -1.02 -18.27
N GLY A 93 5.66 0.17 -18.86
CA GLY A 93 5.88 0.39 -20.28
C GLY A 93 7.27 -0.01 -20.76
N GLU A 94 8.26 0.01 -19.87
CA GLU A 94 9.63 -0.39 -20.15
C GLU A 94 10.01 -1.75 -19.54
N GLY A 95 9.07 -2.45 -18.91
CA GLY A 95 9.25 -3.85 -18.48
C GLY A 95 9.93 -4.07 -17.13
N TYR A 96 10.12 -3.03 -16.30
CA TYR A 96 10.59 -3.18 -14.93
C TYR A 96 9.55 -3.83 -14.00
N LEU A 97 8.27 -3.71 -14.35
CA LEU A 97 7.13 -4.38 -13.77
C LEU A 97 6.34 -5.08 -14.87
N SER A 98 5.83 -6.28 -14.60
CA SER A 98 5.00 -7.03 -15.54
C SER A 98 3.64 -6.38 -15.78
N GLU A 99 3.10 -5.70 -14.77
CA GLU A 99 1.81 -5.02 -14.82
C GLU A 99 1.76 -3.85 -13.82
N ALA A 100 0.82 -2.94 -14.00
CA ALA A 100 0.57 -1.87 -13.05
C ALA A 100 -0.10 -2.45 -11.80
N LEU A 101 0.63 -2.47 -10.68
CA LEU A 101 0.13 -3.02 -9.43
C LEU A 101 -0.96 -2.13 -8.82
N GLU A 102 -2.14 -2.71 -8.61
CA GLU A 102 -3.29 -2.10 -7.93
C GLU A 102 -3.12 -2.17 -6.41
N ASP A 103 -3.40 -1.07 -5.71
CA ASP A 103 -3.37 -1.04 -4.26
C ASP A 103 -4.57 -1.79 -3.70
N VAL A 104 -4.33 -2.90 -3.00
CA VAL A 104 -5.38 -3.72 -2.38
C VAL A 104 -6.25 -2.94 -1.37
N PHE A 105 -5.73 -1.82 -0.84
CA PHE A 105 -6.45 -0.92 0.05
C PHE A 105 -7.07 0.30 -0.65
N ASN A 106 -6.87 0.45 -1.96
CA ASN A 106 -7.46 1.49 -2.77
C ASN A 106 -7.87 0.95 -4.16
N PRO A 107 -8.94 0.14 -4.23
CA PRO A 107 -9.34 -0.53 -5.46
C PRO A 107 -9.57 0.43 -6.63
N GLY A 108 -9.12 0.06 -7.82
CA GLY A 108 -9.15 0.90 -9.02
C GLY A 108 -8.00 1.91 -9.14
N HIS A 109 -7.12 1.99 -8.14
CA HIS A 109 -5.97 2.88 -8.15
C HIS A 109 -4.66 2.11 -7.89
N THR A 110 -3.56 2.59 -8.48
CA THR A 110 -2.23 2.04 -8.20
C THR A 110 -1.74 2.47 -6.82
N TYR A 111 -0.67 1.81 -6.37
CA TYR A 111 0.18 2.34 -5.30
C TYR A 111 0.68 3.74 -5.64
N LYS A 112 1.02 4.48 -4.58
CA LYS A 112 1.47 5.85 -4.68
C LYS A 112 2.98 5.94 -4.83
N TYR A 113 3.46 6.95 -5.55
CA TYR A 113 4.87 7.14 -5.82
C TYR A 113 5.24 8.63 -5.88
N ILE A 114 6.38 8.98 -5.29
CA ILE A 114 6.98 10.30 -5.41
C ILE A 114 8.51 10.21 -5.46
N ALA A 115 9.11 11.05 -6.29
CA ALA A 115 10.54 11.27 -6.40
C ALA A 115 10.76 12.77 -6.73
N PRO A 116 11.84 13.37 -6.25
CA PRO A 116 12.15 14.76 -6.58
C PRO A 116 12.71 14.88 -8.00
N GLY A 117 12.64 16.08 -8.55
CA GLY A 117 13.16 16.40 -9.88
C GLY A 117 12.09 16.35 -10.95
N TYR A 118 12.47 15.93 -12.15
CA TYR A 118 11.58 15.93 -13.30
C TYR A 118 10.35 15.04 -13.05
N GLY A 119 9.18 15.56 -13.38
CA GLY A 119 7.91 14.85 -13.23
C GLY A 119 6.79 15.52 -14.00
N TRP A 120 5.57 15.06 -13.74
CA TRP A 120 4.36 15.54 -14.39
C TRP A 120 3.37 16.03 -13.35
N ALA A 121 2.88 17.27 -13.52
CA ALA A 121 1.76 17.82 -12.77
C ALA A 121 0.61 18.14 -13.72
N ASN A 122 -0.55 17.50 -13.53
CA ASN A 122 -1.72 17.68 -14.41
C ASN A 122 -1.40 17.49 -15.91
N GLY A 123 -0.59 16.48 -16.23
CA GLY A 123 -0.17 16.20 -17.61
C GLY A 123 0.83 17.19 -18.20
N LYS A 124 1.32 18.17 -17.44
CA LYS A 124 2.38 19.08 -17.87
C LYS A 124 3.70 18.75 -17.18
N ALA A 125 4.79 18.76 -17.95
CA ALA A 125 6.13 18.57 -17.42
C ALA A 125 6.47 19.67 -16.40
N THR A 126 7.03 19.28 -15.27
CA THR A 126 7.39 20.19 -14.18
C THR A 126 8.54 19.61 -13.34
N CYS A 127 9.02 20.39 -12.37
CA CYS A 127 9.91 19.93 -11.33
C CYS A 127 9.09 19.70 -10.04
N LEU A 128 9.12 18.48 -9.52
CA LEU A 128 8.45 18.08 -8.28
C LEU A 128 9.45 18.00 -7.14
N ALA A 129 8.99 18.30 -5.95
CA ALA A 129 9.77 18.11 -4.74
C ALA A 129 9.31 16.87 -3.98
N ILE A 130 10.26 16.24 -3.30
CA ILE A 130 9.99 15.36 -2.16
C ILE A 130 10.25 16.16 -0.89
N TRP A 131 9.34 16.10 0.07
CA TRP A 131 9.46 16.83 1.32
C TRP A 131 9.96 15.89 2.39
N VAL A 132 11.13 16.17 2.95
CA VAL A 132 11.73 15.35 3.99
C VAL A 132 11.55 16.06 5.32
N PRO A 133 10.70 15.54 6.23
CA PRO A 133 10.52 16.11 7.56
C PRO A 133 11.79 15.98 8.42
N ARG A 134 11.89 16.81 9.46
CA ARG A 134 12.91 16.67 10.50
C ARG A 134 12.86 15.27 11.12
N ALA A 135 14.03 14.69 11.41
CA ALA A 135 14.17 13.34 11.96
C ALA A 135 13.57 12.21 11.09
N PHE A 136 13.45 12.45 9.78
CA PHE A 136 13.04 11.43 8.82
C PHE A 136 14.24 10.69 8.21
N PRO A 137 14.24 9.35 8.09
CA PRO A 137 13.38 8.37 8.76
C PRO A 137 13.89 7.98 10.17
N GLY A 138 14.87 8.71 10.71
CA GLY A 138 15.45 8.63 12.06
C GLY A 138 16.32 9.87 12.36
N ASP A 139 17.11 9.84 13.44
CA ASP A 139 17.79 11.03 14.02
C ASP A 139 18.86 11.72 13.14
N GLY A 140 19.17 11.18 11.95
CA GLY A 140 20.07 11.79 10.96
C GLY A 140 19.37 12.59 9.85
N GLY A 141 18.05 12.81 9.96
CA GLY A 141 17.30 13.64 9.00
C GLY A 141 17.77 15.10 8.95
N PRO A 142 17.23 15.92 8.03
CA PRO A 142 17.60 17.33 7.95
C PRO A 142 17.29 18.07 9.26
N GLN A 143 18.04 19.15 9.53
CA GLN A 143 17.84 19.99 10.73
C GLN A 143 16.42 20.57 10.79
N ASP A 144 15.85 20.86 9.63
CA ASP A 144 14.49 21.37 9.44
C ASP A 144 13.77 20.61 8.33
N ASP A 145 12.43 20.62 8.39
CA ASP A 145 11.57 20.13 7.33
C ASP A 145 11.89 20.85 6.01
N LYS A 146 12.26 20.09 4.97
CA LYS A 146 12.78 20.67 3.74
C LYS A 146 12.29 19.95 2.49
N ALA A 147 11.90 20.75 1.50
CA ALA A 147 11.66 20.29 0.13
C ALA A 147 12.98 20.08 -0.62
N TYR A 148 13.12 18.93 -1.26
CA TYR A 148 14.22 18.61 -2.16
C TYR A 148 13.68 18.47 -3.58
N PHE A 149 14.23 19.25 -4.51
CA PHE A 149 13.86 19.21 -5.93
C PHE A 149 14.87 18.42 -6.78
N SER A 150 15.97 17.97 -6.17
CA SER A 150 17.03 17.24 -6.87
C SER A 150 17.21 15.87 -6.24
N GLN A 151 17.22 14.84 -7.09
CA GLN A 151 17.46 13.45 -6.66
C GLN A 151 18.83 13.28 -6.01
N ARG A 152 19.84 14.02 -6.48
CA ARG A 152 21.20 13.94 -5.95
C ARG A 152 21.35 14.55 -4.55
N ALA A 153 20.54 15.56 -4.25
CA ALA A 153 20.61 16.29 -2.99
C ALA A 153 19.65 15.73 -1.93
N SER A 154 18.63 14.97 -2.35
CA SER A 154 17.63 14.43 -1.45
C SER A 154 18.17 13.25 -0.67
N PRO A 155 18.03 13.21 0.68
CA PRO A 155 18.36 12.02 1.46
C PRO A 155 17.38 10.87 1.22
N VAL A 156 16.23 11.17 0.59
CA VAL A 156 15.22 10.19 0.16
C VAL A 156 15.07 10.30 -1.36
N PRO A 157 15.65 9.37 -2.13
CA PRO A 157 15.59 9.46 -3.59
C PRO A 157 14.19 9.21 -4.16
N PHE A 158 13.40 8.35 -3.51
CA PHE A 158 11.98 8.16 -3.80
C PHE A 158 11.26 7.56 -2.60
N ALA A 159 9.93 7.67 -2.61
CA ALA A 159 9.05 6.97 -1.68
C ALA A 159 7.82 6.43 -2.41
N THR A 160 7.34 5.27 -1.97
CA THR A 160 6.10 4.65 -2.44
C THR A 160 5.26 4.17 -1.25
N TRP A 161 3.93 4.24 -1.38
CA TRP A 161 3.04 3.86 -0.28
C TRP A 161 1.69 3.34 -0.77
N SER A 162 1.05 2.56 0.10
CA SER A 162 -0.36 2.17 0.03
C SER A 162 -1.17 3.06 0.98
N MET A 163 -2.45 3.28 0.66
CA MET A 163 -3.39 3.99 1.54
C MET A 163 -3.63 3.24 2.87
N GLY A 164 -3.23 1.96 2.96
CA GLY A 164 -3.26 1.17 4.18
C GLY A 164 -4.66 0.75 4.63
N PRO A 165 -4.78 0.00 5.75
CA PRO A 165 -6.04 -0.65 6.14
C PRO A 165 -7.23 0.27 6.46
N ALA A 166 -6.97 1.55 6.75
CA ALA A 166 -8.01 2.57 6.93
C ALA A 166 -8.52 3.16 5.60
N GLY A 167 -7.91 2.77 4.48
CA GLY A 167 -8.23 3.24 3.15
C GLY A 167 -7.93 4.73 2.99
N PRO A 168 -8.56 5.40 2.01
CA PRO A 168 -8.21 6.75 1.61
C PRO A 168 -8.40 7.82 2.69
N LYS A 169 -9.27 7.57 3.68
CA LYS A 169 -9.55 8.47 4.80
C LYS A 169 -8.32 8.70 5.69
N SER A 170 -7.37 7.76 5.77
CA SER A 170 -6.14 7.90 6.54
C SER A 170 -5.26 9.09 6.11
N VAL A 171 -5.38 9.48 4.84
CA VAL A 171 -4.49 10.44 4.19
C VAL A 171 -4.98 11.88 4.37
N PHE A 172 -6.27 12.11 4.58
CA PHE A 172 -6.85 13.47 4.70
C PHE A 172 -6.58 14.16 6.04
N GLU A 173 -6.10 13.42 7.05
CA GLU A 173 -5.81 13.95 8.37
C GLU A 173 -4.31 14.17 8.62
N SER A 174 -3.42 13.86 7.67
CA SER A 174 -1.96 14.04 7.81
C SER A 174 -1.38 14.90 6.69
N ASP A 175 -1.00 16.16 6.99
CA ASP A 175 -0.11 17.05 6.23
C ASP A 175 0.17 16.66 4.75
N MET A 176 -0.87 16.74 3.91
CA MET A 176 -0.96 16.17 2.55
C MET A 176 0.03 16.72 1.49
N LEU A 177 1.04 17.48 1.88
CA LEU A 177 2.08 17.97 0.97
C LEU A 177 3.46 17.37 1.28
N HIS A 178 3.59 16.64 2.38
CA HIS A 178 4.89 16.38 3.01
C HIS A 178 5.26 14.90 3.02
N TYR A 179 5.48 14.33 1.83
CA TYR A 179 5.94 12.94 1.66
C TYR A 179 7.45 12.87 1.46
N PRO A 180 8.13 11.89 2.09
CA PRO A 180 7.54 10.82 2.90
C PRO A 180 7.17 11.23 4.34
N VAL A 181 6.13 10.59 4.90
CA VAL A 181 5.63 10.88 6.26
C VAL A 181 6.41 10.14 7.35
N PRO A 182 6.62 10.72 8.56
CA PRO A 182 7.40 10.07 9.62
C PRO A 182 6.81 8.74 10.13
N PRO A 183 7.63 7.83 10.72
CA PRO A 183 7.20 6.49 11.17
C PRO A 183 5.99 6.43 12.11
N ARG A 184 5.68 7.53 12.81
CA ARG A 184 4.47 7.65 13.64
C ARG A 184 3.16 7.58 12.85
N HIS A 185 3.20 7.78 11.53
CA HIS A 185 2.05 7.66 10.63
C HIS A 185 1.98 6.30 9.93
N TRP A 186 2.94 5.41 10.20
CA TRP A 186 3.03 4.12 9.52
C TRP A 186 2.16 3.09 10.24
N TYR A 187 1.48 2.26 9.47
CA TYR A 187 0.93 1.01 9.98
C TYR A 187 2.08 0.06 10.36
N PRO A 188 1.96 -0.77 11.42
CA PRO A 188 0.85 -0.90 12.37
C PRO A 188 0.91 0.08 13.55
N ASN A 189 1.96 0.89 13.68
CA ASN A 189 2.14 1.81 14.83
C ASN A 189 0.95 2.77 14.97
N LYS A 190 0.44 3.27 13.84
CA LYS A 190 -0.83 3.97 13.74
C LYS A 190 -1.88 3.03 13.12
N ARG A 191 -3.02 2.83 13.79
CA ARG A 191 -4.06 1.89 13.34
C ARG A 191 -4.64 2.26 11.97
N ASP A 192 -4.78 3.55 11.74
CA ASP A 192 -5.16 4.21 10.49
C ASP A 192 -3.94 4.68 9.69
N GLY A 193 -2.76 4.13 9.95
CA GLY A 193 -1.54 4.49 9.23
C GLY A 193 -1.48 3.93 7.82
N ILE A 194 -0.59 4.51 7.02
CA ILE A 194 -0.27 4.04 5.67
C ILE A 194 0.86 3.01 5.71
N ILE A 195 0.98 2.21 4.65
CA ILE A 195 2.10 1.27 4.49
C ILE A 195 3.08 1.89 3.50
N VAL A 196 4.32 2.10 3.94
CA VAL A 196 5.34 2.84 3.19
C VAL A 196 6.53 1.95 2.87
N TYR A 197 7.10 2.15 1.69
CA TYR A 197 8.44 1.70 1.32
C TYR A 197 9.20 2.88 0.71
N LEU A 198 10.47 3.05 1.06
CA LEU A 198 11.30 4.13 0.53
C LEU A 198 12.77 3.76 0.54
N MET A 199 13.54 4.53 -0.24
CA MET A 199 14.99 4.52 -0.17
C MET A 199 15.50 5.71 0.64
N ALA A 200 16.48 5.47 1.50
CA ALA A 200 17.19 6.50 2.26
C ALA A 200 18.71 6.28 2.18
N GLU A 201 19.51 7.23 2.66
CA GLU A 201 20.99 7.16 2.66
C GLU A 201 21.57 5.91 3.36
N GLY A 202 20.80 5.24 4.22
CA GLY A 202 21.18 3.97 4.88
C GLY A 202 20.60 2.70 4.23
N GLY A 203 20.03 2.81 3.02
CA GLY A 203 19.36 1.71 2.31
C GLY A 203 17.82 1.75 2.41
N PRO A 204 17.15 0.67 1.97
CA PRO A 204 15.69 0.61 1.94
C PRO A 204 15.11 0.61 3.35
N ARG A 205 14.02 1.36 3.54
CA ARG A 205 13.20 1.34 4.75
C ARG A 205 11.75 1.10 4.39
N ALA A 206 11.07 0.37 5.26
CA ALA A 206 9.66 0.06 5.09
C ALA A 206 8.93 0.11 6.44
N SER A 207 7.63 0.31 6.38
CA SER A 207 6.74 0.08 7.51
C SER A 207 6.95 -1.33 8.08
N PRO A 208 7.07 -1.47 9.41
CA PRO A 208 7.19 -2.78 10.06
C PRO A 208 5.95 -3.64 9.77
#